data_AF-A0A2X4UTW1-F1
#
_entry.id   AF-A0A2X4UTW1-F1
#
_cell.length_a   1.000
_cell.length_b   1.000
_cell.length_c   1.000
_cell.angle_alpha   90.00
_cell.angle_beta   90.00
_cell.angle_gamma   90.00
#
_symmetry.space_group_name_H-M   'P 1'
#
loop_
_entity.id
_entity.type
_entity.pdbx_description
1 polymer ?
#
loop_
_entity_poly.entity_id
_entity_poly.type
_entity_poly.pdbx_seq_one_letter_code
_entity_poly.pdbx_strand_id
1 'polypeptide(L)' 'MRVHHAYDANRFLVYASVDVGEALKSEESYSVAEVELFVGKQVKIQVEPLYNREQFDVVMM' A
#
# COMPACT_ATOMS: atom_id res chain seq x y z
N MET A 1 4.68 -15.31 29.96
CA MET A 1 4.00 -14.17 29.31
C MET A 1 4.43 -14.17 27.85
N ARG A 2 3.64 -14.80 26.96
CA ARG A 2 3.96 -14.89 25.52
C ARG A 2 3.65 -13.53 24.91
N VAL A 3 4.64 -12.95 24.25
CA VAL A 3 4.66 -11.57 23.74
C VAL A 3 3.49 -11.37 22.79
N HIS A 4 2.48 -10.67 23.29
CA HIS A 4 1.16 -10.45 22.68
C HIS A 4 1.20 -9.24 21.73
N HIS A 5 2.18 -9.21 20.82
CA HIS A 5 2.40 -8.08 19.91
C HIS A 5 2.79 -8.54 18.50
N ALA A 6 2.40 -9.74 18.12
CA ALA A 6 2.46 -10.16 16.73
C ALA A 6 1.26 -9.55 16.00
N TYR A 7 1.50 -8.38 15.39
CA TYR A 7 0.84 -7.93 14.17
C TYR A 7 -0.68 -7.76 14.25
N ASP A 8 -1.13 -6.72 14.96
CA ASP A 8 -2.40 -6.08 14.63
C ASP A 8 -2.19 -5.24 13.36
N ALA A 9 -1.85 -5.93 12.27
CA ALA A 9 -1.46 -5.28 11.03
C ALA A 9 -2.73 -4.80 10.32
N ASN A 10 -3.21 -3.64 10.74
CA ASN A 10 -4.50 -3.11 10.34
C ASN A 10 -4.43 -2.29 9.04
N ARG A 11 -3.23 -2.15 8.45
CA ARG A 11 -3.04 -1.47 7.18
C ARG A 11 -1.93 -2.07 6.31
N PHE A 12 -2.05 -1.83 5.02
CA PHE A 12 -1.02 -2.09 4.02
C PHE A 12 -0.37 -0.77 3.62
N LEU A 13 0.96 -0.77 3.56
CA LEU A 13 1.73 0.32 2.97
C LEU A 13 2.36 -0.20 1.68
N VAL A 14 1.98 0.42 0.56
CA VAL A 14 2.49 0.10 -0.77
C VAL A 14 3.45 1.21 -1.18
N TYR A 15 4.71 0.85 -1.36
CA TYR A 15 5.73 1.72 -1.94
C TYR A 15 5.76 1.51 -3.45
N ALA A 16 5.68 2.60 -4.19
CA ALA A 16 5.73 2.58 -5.65
C ALA A 16 6.54 3.77 -6.17
N SER A 17 6.95 3.72 -7.43
CA SER A 17 7.55 4.89 -8.09
C SER A 17 6.60 6.08 -8.09
N VAL A 18 7.14 7.29 -8.26
CA VAL A 18 6.34 8.53 -8.30
C VAL A 18 5.26 8.45 -9.37
N ASP A 19 5.61 8.06 -10.60
CA ASP A 19 4.66 7.97 -11.71
C ASP A 19 3.51 7.00 -11.42
N VAL A 20 3.82 5.83 -10.85
CA VAL A 20 2.80 4.81 -10.52
C VAL A 20 1.96 5.24 -9.32
N GLY A 21 2.59 5.76 -8.26
CA GLY A 21 1.88 6.16 -7.06
C GLY A 21 0.95 7.34 -7.29
N GLU A 22 1.32 8.29 -8.16
CA GLU A 22 0.44 9.40 -8.54
C GLU A 22 -0.70 8.93 -9.47
N ALA A 23 -0.42 8.03 -10.42
CA ALA A 23 -1.47 7.41 -11.24
C ALA A 23 -2.49 6.65 -10.39
N LEU A 24 -2.04 5.85 -9.42
CA LEU A 24 -2.90 5.11 -8.49
C LEU A 24 -3.73 6.01 -7.55
N LYS A 25 -3.21 7.19 -7.19
CA LYS A 25 -3.97 8.16 -6.36
C LYS A 25 -4.98 8.97 -7.16
N SER A 26 -4.74 9.15 -8.47
CA SER A 26 -5.55 9.99 -9.33
C SER A 26 -6.42 9.14 -10.27
N GLU A 27 -5.83 8.69 -11.38
CA GLU A 27 -6.52 8.04 -12.50
C GLU A 27 -7.06 6.66 -12.13
N GLU A 28 -6.31 5.90 -11.32
CA GLU A 28 -6.66 4.52 -10.92
C GLU A 28 -7.10 4.42 -9.45
N SER A 29 -7.56 5.53 -8.87
CA SER A 29 -8.06 5.58 -7.49
C SER A 29 -9.21 4.59 -7.22
N TYR A 30 -10.02 4.30 -8.24
CA TYR A 30 -11.07 3.29 -8.16
C TYR A 30 -10.53 1.88 -7.90
N SER A 31 -9.45 1.49 -8.60
CA SER A 31 -8.80 0.20 -8.44
C SER A 31 -8.25 0.03 -7.02
N VAL A 32 -7.70 1.11 -6.44
CA VAL A 32 -7.21 1.10 -5.05
C VAL A 32 -8.36 0.90 -4.06
N ALA A 33 -9.50 1.57 -4.27
CA ALA A 33 -10.67 1.43 -3.42
C ALA A 33 -11.28 0.02 -3.45
N GLU A 34 -11.31 -0.63 -4.61
CA GLU A 34 -11.73 -2.03 -4.71
C GLU A 34 -10.82 -2.96 -3.91
N VAL A 35 -9.50 -2.73 -3.95
CA VAL A 35 -8.53 -3.50 -3.18
C VAL A 35 -8.73 -3.27 -1.68
N GLU A 36 -8.96 -2.03 -1.23
CA GLU A 36 -9.27 -1.75 0.18
C GLU A 36 -10.53 -2.49 0.65
N LEU A 37 -11.58 -2.52 -0.17
CA LEU A 37 -12.82 -3.23 0.11
C LEU A 37 -12.63 -4.75 0.15
N PHE A 38 -11.87 -5.30 -0.79
CA PHE A 38 -11.59 -6.73 -0.87
C PHE A 38 -10.75 -7.23 0.31
N VAL A 39 -9.70 -6.48 0.65
CA VAL A 39 -8.79 -6.81 1.74
C VAL A 39 -9.41 -6.49 3.10
N GLY A 40 -10.37 -5.58 3.16
CA GLY A 40 -11.03 -5.14 4.38
C GLY A 40 -10.11 -4.38 5.33
N LYS A 41 -8.99 -3.85 4.82
CA LYS A 41 -7.98 -3.10 5.57
C LYS A 41 -7.56 -1.87 4.77
N GLN A 42 -7.14 -0.83 5.47
CA GLN A 42 -6.68 0.40 4.83
C GLN A 42 -5.42 0.14 3.98
N VAL A 43 -5.39 0.68 2.77
CA VAL A 43 -4.25 0.62 1.85
C VAL A 43 -3.72 2.02 1.66
N LYS A 44 -2.46 2.25 2.06
CA LYS A 44 -1.79 3.53 1.86
C LYS A 44 -0.73 3.39 0.79
N ILE A 45 -0.74 4.32 -0.16
CA ILE A 45 0.27 4.42 -1.21
C ILE A 45 1.29 5.48 -0.84
N GLN A 46 2.56 5.10 -0.82
CA GLN A 46 3.69 5.98 -0.59
C GLN A 46 4.59 5.99 -1.83
N VAL A 47 4.84 7.19 -2.34
CA VAL A 47 5.75 7.38 -3.48
C VAL A 47 7.19 7.34 -3.00
N GLU A 48 8.01 6.54 -3.68
CA GLU A 48 9.44 6.43 -3.45
C GLU A 48 10.19 6.91 -4.72
N PRO A 49 10.86 8.08 -4.67
CA PRO A 49 11.54 8.66 -5.84
C PRO A 49 12.64 7.79 -6.44
N LEU A 50 13.22 6.90 -5.64
CA LEU A 50 14.28 5.99 -6.10
C LEU A 50 13.74 4.75 -6.81
N TYR A 51 12.43 4.52 -6.79
CA TYR A 51 11.82 3.34 -7.40
C TYR A 51 11.55 3.58 -8.88
N ASN A 52 11.92 2.61 -9.69
CA ASN A 52 11.49 2.54 -11.08
C ASN A 52 10.07 2.01 -11.17
N ARG A 53 9.42 2.17 -12.33
CA ARG A 53 8.02 1.74 -12.57
C ARG A 53 7.76 0.26 -12.26
N GLU A 54 8.79 -0.59 -12.38
CA GLU A 54 8.70 -2.04 -12.13
C GLU A 54 8.99 -2.42 -10.66
N GLN A 55 9.40 -1.46 -9.83
CA GLN A 55 9.74 -1.68 -8.42
C GLN A 55 8.58 -1.25 -7.53
N PHE A 56 8.09 -2.18 -6.73
CA PHE A 56 7.11 -1.90 -5.69
C PHE A 56 7.30 -2.85 -4.51
N ASP A 57 6.98 -2.36 -3.32
CA ASP A 57 7.02 -3.15 -2.08
C ASP A 57 5.70 -3.02 -1.34
N VAL A 58 5.27 -4.11 -0.71
CA VAL A 58 4.05 -4.16 0.10
C VAL A 58 4.41 -4.59 1.51
N VAL A 59 4.13 -3.71 2.47
CA VAL A 59 4.42 -3.94 3.90
C VAL A 59 3.11 -3.99 4.68
N MET A 60 2.96 -5.01 5.52
CA MET A 60 1.86 -5.11 6.48
C MET A 60 2.28 -4.48 7.81
N MET A 61 1.50 -3.50 8.30
CA MET A 61 1.76 -2.77 9.55
C MET A 61 0.59 -2.78 10.49
#